data_AF-A0A9D7GFV3-F1
#
_entry.id   AF-A0A9D7GFV3-F1
#
_cell.length_a   1.000
_cell.length_b   1.000
_cell.length_c   1.000
_cell.angle_alpha   90.00
_cell.angle_beta   90.00
_cell.angle_gamma   90.00
#
_symmetry.space_group_name_H-M   'P 1'
#
loop_
_entity.id
_entity.type
_entity.pdbx_description
1 polymer ?
#
loop_
_entity_poly.entity_id
_entity_poly.type
_entity_poly.pdbx_seq_one_letter_code
_entity_poly.pdbx_strand_id
1 'polypeptide(L)'
;MIKVVYILIFFSFVSVTSWLEKCNPAEEPYSICGIPEDTIVLNTQAEVDSFQLSLPTGCNCFLGMIKLQGNKINDVSKLSFLRGVGHLEFLQFTSQSELTGFDKLDTVYQNLSVNSSSIDSIKAFKELRYIGGYVIFSRLEKTKIIEV
;
A
#
# COMPACT_ATOMS: atom_id res chain seq x y z
N MET A 1 13.71 13.32 -35.77
CA MET A 1 12.66 12.34 -35.43
C MET A 1 13.34 11.05 -35.00
N ILE A 2 13.53 10.85 -33.70
CA ILE A 2 14.19 9.67 -33.16
C ILE A 2 13.09 8.66 -32.82
N LYS A 3 13.07 7.55 -33.56
CA LYS A 3 12.29 6.36 -33.23
C LYS A 3 12.96 5.72 -32.02
N VAL A 4 12.33 5.82 -30.85
CA VAL A 4 12.81 5.14 -29.64
C VAL A 4 12.32 3.69 -29.67
N VAL A 5 13.28 2.81 -29.39
CA VAL A 5 13.29 1.37 -29.57
C VAL A 5 12.39 0.69 -28.54
N TYR A 6 11.54 -0.22 -29.02
CA TYR A 6 10.77 -1.15 -28.18
C TYR A 6 11.74 -2.10 -27.48
N ILE A 7 11.95 -1.92 -26.16
CA ILE A 7 12.61 -2.93 -25.33
C ILE A 7 11.54 -3.96 -24.94
N LEU A 8 11.54 -5.07 -25.69
CA LEU A 8 10.84 -6.28 -25.36
C LEU A 8 11.58 -6.98 -24.21
N ILE A 9 11.17 -6.72 -22.98
CA ILE A 9 11.40 -7.64 -21.86
C ILE A 9 10.16 -8.54 -21.75
N PHE A 10 10.30 -9.77 -22.25
CA PHE A 10 9.34 -10.86 -22.12
C PHE A 10 9.26 -11.31 -20.65
N PHE A 11 8.48 -10.61 -19.84
CA PHE A 11 7.82 -11.19 -18.66
C PHE A 11 6.31 -11.18 -18.95
N SER A 12 5.64 -12.30 -18.69
CA SER A 12 4.24 -12.60 -19.02
C SER A 12 3.30 -11.38 -19.04
N PHE A 13 2.89 -10.98 -20.26
CA PHE A 13 2.21 -9.72 -20.59
C PHE A 13 0.73 -9.63 -20.17
N VAL A 14 0.21 -10.55 -19.34
CA VAL A 14 -1.23 -10.63 -19.07
C VAL A 14 -1.65 -9.88 -17.80
N SER A 15 -0.75 -9.61 -16.86
CA SER A 15 -1.12 -8.97 -15.58
C SER A 15 -0.91 -7.45 -15.56
N VAL A 16 0.07 -6.89 -16.28
CA VAL A 16 0.50 -5.48 -16.07
C VAL A 16 -0.51 -4.45 -16.58
N THR A 17 -1.27 -4.76 -17.63
CA THR A 17 -2.21 -3.80 -18.26
C THR A 17 -3.43 -3.48 -17.42
N SER A 18 -3.84 -4.39 -16.52
CA SER A 18 -5.02 -4.23 -15.64
C SER A 18 -4.79 -3.20 -14.52
N TRP A 19 -3.56 -3.07 -14.02
CA TRP A 19 -3.25 -2.24 -12.86
C TRP A 19 -3.03 -0.76 -13.20
N LEU A 20 -2.49 -0.50 -14.41
CA LEU A 20 -2.23 0.84 -14.92
C LEU A 20 -3.52 1.67 -15.09
N GLU A 21 -4.65 1.02 -15.34
CA GLU A 21 -5.94 1.68 -15.57
C GLU A 21 -6.58 2.20 -14.26
N LYS A 22 -6.31 1.53 -13.13
CA LYS A 22 -6.86 1.92 -11.81
C LYS A 22 -5.94 2.84 -11.00
N CYS A 23 -4.62 2.73 -11.20
CA CYS A 23 -3.64 3.54 -10.50
C CYS A 23 -3.26 4.85 -11.16
N ASN A 24 -3.96 5.24 -12.23
CA ASN A 24 -3.67 6.47 -12.93
C ASN A 24 -4.90 7.36 -13.09
N PRO A 25 -4.96 8.47 -12.33
CA PRO A 25 -5.62 9.67 -12.80
C PRO A 25 -4.66 10.88 -12.89
N ALA A 26 -3.34 10.67 -12.94
CA ALA A 26 -2.42 11.79 -13.10
C ALA A 26 -2.52 12.34 -14.53
N GLU A 27 -2.75 13.65 -14.64
CA GLU A 27 -2.86 14.41 -15.89
C GLU A 27 -1.58 14.35 -16.76
N GLU A 28 -0.50 13.73 -16.25
CA GLU A 28 0.78 13.57 -16.91
C GLU A 28 1.08 12.07 -17.20
N PRO A 29 1.35 11.67 -18.46
CA PRO A 29 1.33 10.28 -18.90
C PRO A 29 2.45 9.35 -18.39
N TYR A 30 3.34 9.78 -17.48
CA TYR A 30 4.55 9.01 -17.15
C TYR A 30 5.01 8.98 -15.69
N SER A 31 4.27 9.55 -14.74
CA SER A 31 4.66 9.49 -13.33
C SER A 31 4.13 8.22 -12.67
N ILE A 32 4.86 7.12 -12.78
CA ILE A 32 4.61 5.93 -11.95
C ILE A 32 5.00 6.22 -10.50
N CYS A 33 4.12 5.84 -9.59
CA CYS A 33 4.37 5.92 -8.17
C CYS A 33 5.11 4.68 -7.68
N GLY A 34 6.44 4.74 -7.76
CA GLY A 34 7.33 3.63 -7.45
C GLY A 34 7.20 2.45 -8.43
N ILE A 35 8.12 1.51 -8.29
CA ILE A 35 8.15 0.24 -9.01
C ILE A 35 8.00 -0.93 -8.03
N PRO A 36 7.65 -2.15 -8.50
CA PRO A 36 7.45 -3.31 -7.63
C PRO A 36 8.64 -3.68 -6.73
N GLU A 37 9.86 -3.26 -7.09
CA GLU A 37 11.08 -3.49 -6.32
C GLU A 37 11.30 -2.44 -5.21
N ASP A 38 10.62 -1.30 -5.28
CA ASP A 38 10.77 -0.24 -4.29
C ASP A 38 10.22 -0.69 -2.93
N THR A 39 10.94 -0.37 -1.87
CA THR A 39 10.48 -0.59 -0.50
C THR A 39 10.63 0.69 0.30
N ILE A 40 9.53 1.15 0.87
CA ILE A 40 9.49 2.29 1.79
C ILE A 40 9.21 1.77 3.19
N VAL A 41 10.12 2.05 4.12
CA VAL A 41 9.96 1.70 5.53
C VAL A 41 9.67 2.96 6.32
N LEU A 42 8.49 3.00 6.95
CA LEU A 42 8.05 4.07 7.83
C LEU A 42 8.15 3.56 9.27
N ASN A 43 8.99 4.21 10.07
CA ASN A 43 9.28 3.85 11.47
C ASN A 43 8.80 4.89 12.49
N THR A 44 8.45 6.10 12.02
CA THR A 44 8.11 7.25 12.87
C THR A 44 6.90 8.00 12.32
N GLN A 45 6.20 8.71 13.21
CA GLN A 45 5.09 9.57 12.81
C GLN A 45 5.49 10.62 11.76
N ALA A 46 6.68 11.22 11.88
CA ALA A 46 7.15 12.22 10.93
C ALA A 46 7.33 11.65 9.50
N GLU A 47 7.76 10.39 9.38
CA GLU A 47 7.87 9.71 8.07
C GLU A 47 6.49 9.45 7.47
N VAL A 48 5.50 9.06 8.29
CA VAL A 48 4.11 8.91 7.84
C VAL A 48 3.52 10.25 7.40
N ASP A 49 3.75 11.32 8.18
CA ASP A 49 3.22 12.66 7.90
C ASP A 49 3.80 13.29 6.63
N SER A 50 5.05 12.94 6.30
CA SER A 50 5.75 13.42 5.11
C SER A 50 5.67 12.47 3.90
N PHE A 51 5.12 11.27 4.07
CA PHE A 51 5.11 10.24 3.02
C PHE A 51 4.52 10.74 1.70
N GLN A 52 3.36 11.42 1.74
CA GLN A 52 2.73 11.94 0.53
C GLN A 52 3.61 12.97 -0.21
N LEU A 53 4.41 13.75 0.53
CA LEU A 53 5.33 14.74 -0.04
C LEU A 53 6.56 14.08 -0.69
N SER A 54 6.86 12.83 -0.33
CA SER A 54 7.94 12.05 -0.95
C SER A 54 7.55 11.45 -2.31
N LEU A 55 6.26 11.46 -2.63
CA LEU A 55 5.72 10.93 -3.87
C LEU A 55 5.48 12.03 -4.91
N PRO A 56 5.50 11.71 -6.22
CA PRO A 56 5.09 12.64 -7.26
C PRO A 56 3.69 13.20 -7.02
N THR A 57 3.44 14.44 -7.44
CA THR A 57 2.11 15.07 -7.33
C THR A 57 1.05 14.24 -8.05
N GLY A 58 -0.12 14.08 -7.43
CA GLY A 58 -1.24 13.31 -7.98
C GLY A 58 -1.15 11.80 -7.74
N CYS A 59 -0.07 11.35 -7.09
CA CYS A 59 0.11 9.97 -6.74
C CYS A 59 -0.91 9.48 -5.71
N ASN A 60 -1.72 8.49 -6.09
CA ASN A 60 -2.69 7.82 -5.22
C ASN A 60 -2.50 6.31 -5.18
N CYS A 61 -1.42 5.80 -5.76
CA CYS A 61 -1.05 4.40 -5.71
C CYS A 61 0.44 4.28 -5.42
N PHE A 62 0.92 3.16 -4.91
CA PHE A 62 2.36 2.92 -4.80
C PHE A 62 2.66 1.46 -5.18
N LEU A 63 3.33 1.20 -6.30
CA LEU A 63 3.47 -0.17 -6.82
C LEU A 63 4.46 -1.03 -6.04
N GLY A 64 5.31 -0.40 -5.22
CA GLY A 64 6.25 -1.08 -4.35
C GLY A 64 5.64 -1.52 -3.02
N MET A 65 6.53 -1.83 -2.08
CA MET A 65 6.21 -2.22 -0.72
C MET A 65 6.18 -1.01 0.23
N ILE A 66 5.10 -0.88 1.01
CA ILE A 66 5.05 -0.01 2.19
C ILE A 66 5.13 -0.88 3.43
N LYS A 67 6.14 -0.62 4.26
CA LYS A 67 6.35 -1.29 5.54
C LYS A 67 6.19 -0.27 6.68
N LEU A 68 5.18 -0.47 7.51
CA LEU A 68 4.95 0.29 8.74
C LEU A 68 5.53 -0.52 9.90
N GLN A 69 6.57 0.00 10.55
CA GLN A 69 7.34 -0.75 11.53
C GLN A 69 7.51 -0.02 12.87
N GLY A 70 7.36 -0.77 13.97
CA GLY A 70 7.61 -0.30 15.32
C GLY A 70 6.43 0.43 15.96
N ASN A 71 6.69 1.05 17.11
CA ASN A 71 5.68 1.59 18.01
C ASN A 71 5.66 3.13 18.10
N LYS A 72 6.34 3.81 17.18
CA LYS A 72 6.45 5.29 17.15
C LYS A 72 5.50 5.94 16.13
N ILE A 73 4.52 5.19 15.63
CA ILE A 73 3.51 5.64 14.67
C ILE A 73 2.16 5.56 15.35
N ASN A 74 1.55 6.69 15.64
CA ASN A 74 0.29 6.75 16.39
C ASN A 74 -0.89 7.17 15.51
N ASP A 75 -0.62 7.65 14.29
CA ASP A 75 -1.61 8.03 13.30
C ASP A 75 -1.15 7.64 11.90
N VAL A 76 -1.99 6.92 11.15
CA VAL A 76 -1.77 6.57 9.74
C VAL A 76 -2.85 7.18 8.83
N SER A 77 -3.67 8.08 9.35
CA SER A 77 -4.71 8.81 8.59
C SER A 77 -4.15 9.56 7.37
N LYS A 78 -2.87 9.95 7.44
CA LYS A 78 -2.14 10.57 6.33
C LYS A 78 -1.89 9.65 5.14
N LEU A 79 -2.11 8.35 5.28
CA LEU A 79 -2.04 7.37 4.19
C LEU A 79 -3.38 7.20 3.44
N SER A 80 -4.44 7.90 3.85
CA SER A 80 -5.81 7.79 3.28
C SER A 80 -5.93 8.24 1.82
N PHE A 81 -4.89 8.82 1.23
CA PHE A 81 -4.85 9.13 -0.19
C PHE A 81 -4.57 7.88 -1.05
N LEU A 82 -4.03 6.80 -0.46
CA LEU A 82 -3.72 5.57 -1.19
C LEU A 82 -4.99 4.82 -1.59
N ARG A 83 -5.10 4.54 -2.88
CA ARG A 83 -6.09 3.68 -3.54
C ARG A 83 -5.51 2.32 -3.91
N GLY A 84 -4.21 2.25 -4.19
CA GLY A 84 -3.54 1.00 -4.53
C GLY A 84 -2.14 0.90 -3.95
N VAL A 85 -1.73 -0.29 -3.54
CA VAL A 85 -0.36 -0.54 -3.07
C VAL A 85 0.15 -1.89 -3.58
N GLY A 86 1.44 -2.00 -3.86
CA GLY A 86 2.09 -3.25 -4.23
C GLY A 86 1.97 -4.28 -3.11
N HIS A 87 2.72 -4.03 -2.04
CA HIS A 87 2.70 -4.83 -0.82
C HIS A 87 2.50 -3.93 0.39
N LEU A 88 1.67 -4.35 1.35
CA LEU A 88 1.46 -3.62 2.59
C LEU A 88 1.80 -4.50 3.79
N GLU A 89 2.78 -4.08 4.57
CA GLU A 89 3.27 -4.81 5.74
C GLU A 89 3.20 -3.94 7.00
N PHE A 90 2.66 -4.51 8.08
CA PHE A 90 2.68 -3.93 9.43
C PHE A 90 3.50 -4.85 10.35
N LEU A 91 4.60 -4.35 10.91
CA LEU A 91 5.48 -5.12 11.81
C LEU A 91 5.63 -4.43 13.16
N GLN A 92 5.31 -5.14 14.25
CA GLN A 92 5.43 -4.61 15.62
C GLN A 92 4.69 -3.29 15.81
N PHE A 93 3.59 -3.12 15.09
CA PHE A 93 2.78 -1.91 15.09
C PHE A 93 1.87 -1.92 16.32
N THR A 94 2.37 -1.53 17.48
CA THR A 94 1.69 -1.75 18.79
C THR A 94 0.96 -0.53 19.34
N SER A 95 1.00 0.60 18.64
CA SER A 95 0.54 1.90 19.14
C SER A 95 -0.92 2.22 18.86
N GLN A 96 -1.58 1.44 17.99
CA GLN A 96 -2.98 1.69 17.60
C GLN A 96 -3.86 0.47 17.83
N SER A 97 -4.99 0.67 18.51
CA SER A 97 -6.04 -0.34 18.66
C SER A 97 -6.86 -0.54 17.38
N GLU A 98 -6.98 0.54 16.60
CA GLU A 98 -7.74 0.57 15.35
C GLU A 98 -6.84 1.10 14.23
N LEU A 99 -6.76 0.33 13.15
CA LEU A 99 -6.12 0.80 11.94
C LEU A 99 -7.08 1.78 11.24
N THR A 100 -6.62 3.00 10.99
CA THR A 100 -7.36 4.02 10.24
C THR A 100 -6.51 4.48 9.05
N GLY A 101 -7.05 5.24 8.11
CA GLY A 101 -6.25 5.79 7.00
C GLY A 101 -6.02 4.87 5.80
N PHE A 102 -6.67 3.71 5.72
CA PHE A 102 -6.73 2.89 4.51
C PHE A 102 -8.15 2.76 3.96
N ASP A 103 -9.01 3.71 4.33
CA ASP A 103 -10.44 3.69 4.03
C ASP A 103 -10.76 3.92 2.55
N LYS A 104 -9.78 4.33 1.74
CA LYS A 104 -9.88 4.44 0.28
C LYS A 104 -9.04 3.39 -0.45
N LEU A 105 -8.32 2.55 0.29
CA LEU A 105 -7.46 1.51 -0.30
C LEU A 105 -8.36 0.47 -0.94
N ASP A 106 -8.30 0.39 -2.27
CA ASP A 106 -9.10 -0.48 -3.11
C ASP A 106 -8.35 -1.78 -3.45
N THR A 107 -7.04 -1.67 -3.69
CA THR A 107 -6.26 -2.77 -4.25
C THR A 107 -4.92 -2.93 -3.55
N VAL A 108 -4.63 -4.16 -3.12
CA VAL A 108 -3.27 -4.62 -2.80
C VAL A 108 -2.83 -5.55 -3.93
N TYR A 109 -1.88 -5.13 -4.75
CA TYR A 109 -1.48 -5.87 -5.94
C TYR A 109 -0.81 -7.21 -5.63
N GLN A 110 -0.13 -7.29 -4.49
CA GLN A 110 0.57 -8.47 -4.00
C GLN A 110 -0.02 -8.86 -2.64
N ASN A 111 0.75 -8.77 -1.56
CA ASN A 111 0.37 -9.34 -0.27
C ASN A 111 0.02 -8.25 0.75
N LEU A 112 -0.88 -8.61 1.66
CA LEU A 112 -1.20 -7.86 2.87
C LEU A 112 -0.75 -8.66 4.08
N SER A 113 0.18 -8.12 4.86
CA SER A 113 0.72 -8.77 6.05
C SER A 113 0.56 -7.86 7.27
N VAL A 114 -0.11 -8.36 8.30
CA VAL A 114 -0.28 -7.67 9.57
C VAL A 114 0.27 -8.53 10.68
N ASN A 115 1.36 -8.06 11.29
CA ASN A 115 1.99 -8.64 12.46
C ASN A 115 1.99 -7.61 13.59
N SER A 116 0.85 -7.50 14.26
CA SER A 116 0.59 -6.55 15.33
C SER A 116 -0.24 -7.20 16.42
N SER A 117 0.09 -6.89 17.67
CA SER A 117 -0.73 -7.28 18.83
C SER A 117 -1.84 -6.31 19.17
N SER A 118 -1.77 -5.07 18.69
CA SER A 118 -2.73 -4.03 19.08
C SER A 118 -3.89 -3.88 18.09
N ILE A 119 -3.76 -4.33 16.84
CA ILE A 119 -4.83 -4.18 15.83
C ILE A 119 -5.96 -5.17 16.13
N ASP A 120 -7.07 -4.66 16.66
CA ASP A 120 -8.25 -5.45 17.04
C ASP A 120 -9.27 -5.60 15.89
N SER A 121 -9.08 -4.86 14.80
CA SER A 121 -10.05 -4.74 13.70
C SER A 121 -9.38 -4.29 12.41
N ILE A 122 -9.78 -4.90 11.29
CA ILE A 122 -9.32 -4.53 9.95
C ILE A 122 -10.36 -3.71 9.16
N LYS A 123 -11.37 -3.16 9.85
CA LYS A 123 -12.38 -2.26 9.27
C LYS A 123 -11.77 -1.04 8.56
N ALA A 124 -10.49 -0.77 8.80
CA ALA A 124 -9.67 0.17 8.04
C ALA A 124 -9.82 0.00 6.53
N PHE A 125 -9.97 -1.24 6.05
CA PHE A 125 -9.95 -1.61 4.64
C PHE A 125 -11.37 -1.73 4.03
N LYS A 126 -12.29 -0.85 4.41
CA LYS A 126 -13.72 -0.94 4.01
C LYS A 126 -13.97 -0.92 2.49
N GLU A 127 -13.06 -0.32 1.71
CA GLU A 127 -13.15 -0.23 0.26
C GLU A 127 -12.23 -1.24 -0.45
N LEU A 128 -11.54 -2.11 0.29
CA LEU A 128 -10.57 -3.05 -0.27
C LEU A 128 -11.33 -4.17 -1.01
N ARG A 129 -11.19 -4.20 -2.34
CA ARG A 129 -11.89 -5.15 -3.21
C ARG A 129 -10.99 -6.25 -3.73
N TYR A 130 -9.68 -6.03 -3.78
CA TYR A 130 -8.76 -6.98 -4.41
C TYR A 130 -7.43 -7.09 -3.66
N ILE A 131 -7.00 -8.33 -3.45
CA ILE A 131 -5.65 -8.69 -3.00
C ILE A 131 -5.12 -9.75 -3.97
N GLY A 132 -3.99 -9.46 -4.62
CA GLY A 132 -3.46 -10.33 -5.68
C GLY A 132 -2.71 -11.55 -5.19
N GLY A 133 -2.17 -11.48 -3.96
CA GLY A 133 -1.43 -12.55 -3.32
C GLY A 133 -2.12 -13.04 -2.06
N TYR A 134 -1.34 -13.21 -1.00
CA TYR A 134 -1.85 -13.75 0.26
C TYR A 134 -2.17 -12.66 1.28
N VAL A 135 -2.96 -13.06 2.27
CA VAL A 135 -3.26 -12.27 3.46
C VAL A 135 -2.77 -13.03 4.68
N ILE A 136 -1.95 -12.38 5.51
CA ILE A 136 -1.47 -12.95 6.77
C ILE A 136 -1.82 -11.99 7.90
N PHE A 137 -2.53 -12.51 8.90
CA PHE A 137 -2.73 -11.85 10.19
C PHE A 137 -2.07 -12.68 11.27
N SER A 138 -1.15 -12.07 12.02
CA SER A 138 -0.43 -12.73 13.10
C SER A 138 -0.37 -11.83 14.34
N ARG A 139 -0.40 -12.47 15.51
CA ARG A 139 -0.32 -11.86 16.84
C ARG A 139 -1.49 -10.97 17.28
N LEU A 140 -2.62 -10.95 16.59
CA LEU A 140 -3.79 -10.15 17.02
C LEU A 140 -4.26 -10.57 18.43
N GLU A 141 -4.20 -9.67 19.44
CA GLU A 141 -4.50 -10.03 20.84
C GLU A 141 -5.99 -10.21 21.13
N LYS A 142 -6.88 -9.73 20.26
CA LYS A 142 -8.32 -9.97 20.39
C LYS A 142 -8.83 -10.70 19.17
N THR A 143 -9.10 -11.99 19.36
CA THR A 143 -9.75 -12.88 18.41
C THR A 143 -11.22 -12.45 18.22
N LYS A 144 -11.46 -11.32 17.56
CA LYS A 144 -12.72 -11.09 16.85
C LYS A 144 -12.51 -11.55 15.43
N ILE A 145 -13.35 -12.48 15.01
CA ILE A 145 -13.43 -12.96 13.64
C ILE A 145 -13.33 -11.74 12.73
N ILE A 146 -12.32 -11.76 11.87
CA ILE A 146 -12.09 -10.74 10.87
C ILE A 146 -13.23 -10.87 9.85
N GLU A 147 -14.30 -10.11 10.04
CA GLU A 147 -15.28 -9.86 8.99
C GLU A 147 -14.63 -8.84 8.03
N VAL A 148 -14.27 -9.33 6.84
CA VAL A 148 -13.92 -8.50 5.68
C VAL A 148 -15.21 -8.05 5.02
#